data_AF-A0A2N1E3C1-F1
#
_entry.id   AF-A0A2N1E3C1-F1
#
_cell.length_a   1.000
_cell.length_b   1.000
_cell.length_c   1.000
_cell.angle_alpha   90.00
_cell.angle_beta   90.00
_cell.angle_gamma   90.00
#
_symmetry.space_group_name_H-M   'P 1'
#
loop_
_entity.id
_entity.type
_entity.pdbx_description
1 polymer ?
#
loop_
_entity_poly.entity_id
_entity_poly.type
_entity_poly.pdbx_seq_one_letter_code
_entity_poly.pdbx_strand_id
1 'polypeptide(L)'
;MIRSEGAGGISLGAGLLRLVANAHVDRMTVVRPWLHKLSEVVQETVVFSRPAGIQLIVEDRVVADRELQVVPRLGQLDTPLYGTSAGRALLALDKNEDLRLCLQLKSLRSRRRRYC
;
A
#
# COMPACT_ATOMS: atom_id res chain seq x y z
N MET A 1 -2.36 -27.92 -12.68
CA MET A 1 -3.34 -28.27 -13.74
C MET A 1 -3.22 -27.22 -14.83
N ILE A 2 -2.57 -27.57 -15.93
CA ILE A 2 -2.36 -26.72 -17.12
C ILE A 2 -3.43 -27.04 -18.16
N ARG A 3 -3.79 -26.08 -19.03
CA ARG A 3 -4.68 -26.30 -20.17
C ARG A 3 -3.82 -26.35 -21.44
N SER A 4 -4.05 -27.33 -22.31
CA SER A 4 -3.53 -27.26 -23.68
C SER A 4 -4.61 -26.61 -24.56
N GLU A 5 -4.29 -25.46 -25.14
CA GLU A 5 -5.05 -24.91 -26.25
C GLU A 5 -4.49 -25.51 -27.55
N GLY A 6 -5.36 -25.93 -28.46
CA GLY A 6 -4.96 -26.58 -29.71
C GLY A 6 -3.96 -25.73 -30.52
N ALA A 7 -3.18 -26.41 -31.38
CA ALA A 7 -2.04 -25.87 -32.13
C ALA A 7 -0.94 -25.23 -31.25
N GLY A 8 -0.57 -25.90 -30.14
CA GLY A 8 0.75 -25.75 -29.51
C GLY A 8 0.85 -24.80 -28.31
N GLY A 9 -0.27 -24.24 -27.81
CA GLY A 9 -0.26 -23.36 -26.65
C GLY A 9 -0.51 -24.12 -25.34
N ILE A 10 0.38 -23.96 -24.35
CA ILE A 10 0.09 -24.35 -22.96
C ILE A 10 -0.31 -23.10 -22.19
N SER A 11 -1.50 -23.12 -21.58
CA SER A 11 -2.04 -22.04 -20.75
C SER A 11 -2.15 -22.48 -19.30
N LEU A 12 -2.00 -21.52 -18.38
CA LEU A 12 -2.15 -21.76 -16.95
C LEU A 12 -3.63 -22.02 -16.65
N GLY A 13 -3.95 -23.21 -16.11
CA GLY A 13 -5.32 -23.56 -15.75
C GLY A 13 -5.79 -22.85 -14.47
N ALA A 14 -7.10 -22.79 -14.28
CA ALA A 14 -7.73 -22.16 -13.11
C ALA A 14 -7.27 -22.71 -11.75
N GLY A 15 -6.65 -23.90 -11.72
CA GLY A 15 -6.01 -24.44 -10.51
C GLY A 15 -4.89 -23.55 -9.96
N LEU A 16 -4.12 -22.87 -10.82
CA LEU A 16 -3.12 -21.91 -10.36
C LEU A 16 -3.76 -20.67 -9.73
N LEU A 17 -4.82 -20.13 -10.33
CA LEU A 17 -5.56 -19.00 -9.76
C LEU A 17 -6.14 -19.37 -8.39
N ARG A 18 -6.64 -20.60 -8.24
CA ARG A 18 -7.13 -21.10 -6.95
C ARG A 18 -6.03 -21.20 -5.91
N LEU A 19 -4.82 -21.63 -6.29
CA LEU A 19 -3.67 -21.64 -5.38
C LEU A 19 -3.27 -20.22 -4.97
N VAL A 20 -3.15 -19.29 -5.92
CA VAL A 20 -2.82 -17.89 -5.64
C VAL A 20 -3.86 -17.23 -4.75
N ALA A 21 -5.15 -17.47 -4.98
CA ALA A 21 -6.23 -16.92 -4.16
C ALA A 21 -6.23 -17.45 -2.72
N ASN A 22 -5.69 -18.66 -2.48
CA ASN A 22 -5.60 -19.26 -1.15
C ASN A 22 -4.20 -19.13 -0.53
N ALA A 23 -3.21 -18.64 -1.27
CA ALA A 23 -1.88 -18.39 -0.75
C ALA A 23 -1.94 -17.20 0.20
N HIS A 24 -1.92 -17.49 1.51
CA HIS A 24 -1.75 -16.46 2.52
C HIS A 24 -0.26 -16.23 2.74
N VAL A 25 0.29 -15.20 2.10
CA VAL A 25 1.62 -14.70 2.45
C VAL A 25 1.41 -13.63 3.51
N ASP A 26 1.78 -13.94 4.76
CA ASP A 26 1.91 -12.90 5.76
C ASP A 26 3.11 -12.00 5.41
N ARG A 27 2.81 -10.90 4.73
CA ARG A 27 3.80 -9.91 4.30
C ARG A 27 4.53 -9.30 5.51
N MET A 28 3.91 -9.28 6.69
CA MET A 28 4.51 -8.65 7.86
C MET A 28 5.67 -9.46 8.42
N THR A 29 5.55 -10.79 8.42
CA THR A 29 6.65 -11.69 8.79
C THR A 29 7.90 -11.45 7.93
N VAL A 30 7.71 -11.13 6.65
CA VAL A 30 8.82 -10.85 5.72
C VAL A 30 9.40 -9.44 5.91
N VAL A 31 8.54 -8.42 6.06
CA VAL A 31 8.95 -7.01 6.03
C VAL A 31 9.53 -6.54 7.35
N ARG A 32 9.02 -7.04 8.48
CA ARG A 32 9.32 -6.51 9.81
C ARG A 32 10.81 -6.50 10.18
N PRO A 33 11.62 -7.55 9.90
CA PRO A 33 13.06 -7.51 10.16
C PRO A 33 13.77 -6.36 9.43
N TRP A 34 13.32 -6.01 8.22
CA TRP A 34 13.90 -4.92 7.44
C TRP A 34 13.51 -3.54 7.96
N LEU A 35 12.31 -3.38 8.51
CA LEU A 35 11.90 -2.12 9.15
C LEU A 35 12.73 -1.85 10.41
N HIS A 36 12.99 -2.89 11.23
CA HIS A 36 13.86 -2.78 12.39
C HIS A 36 15.28 -2.39 11.99
N LYS A 37 15.86 -3.13 11.03
CA LYS A 37 17.21 -2.81 10.52
C LYS A 37 17.29 -1.41 9.93
N LEU A 38 16.26 -0.94 9.22
CA LEU A 38 16.24 0.42 8.68
C LEU A 38 16.17 1.44 9.82
N SER A 39 15.31 1.24 10.82
CA SER A 39 15.19 2.14 11.98
C SER A 39 16.48 2.21 12.80
N GLU A 40 17.20 1.09 12.96
CA GLU A 40 18.53 1.06 13.58
C GLU A 40 19.56 1.88 12.80
N VAL A 41 19.49 1.92 11.48
CA VAL A 41 20.42 2.69 10.65
C VAL A 41 20.06 4.18 10.62
N VAL A 42 18.78 4.51 10.45
CA VAL A 42 18.34 5.91 10.33
C VAL A 42 18.10 6.58 11.68
N GLN A 43 17.98 5.81 12.76
CA GLN A 43 17.65 6.29 14.11
C GLN A 43 16.36 7.13 14.14
N GLU A 44 15.40 6.75 13.28
CA GLU A 44 14.12 7.43 13.09
C GLU A 44 12.97 6.43 13.05
N THR A 45 11.74 6.92 13.31
CA THR A 45 10.54 6.10 13.16
C THR A 45 10.33 5.73 11.70
N VAL A 46 10.26 4.43 11.42
CA VAL A 46 10.02 3.88 10.08
C VAL A 46 8.59 3.36 10.01
N VAL A 47 7.91 3.62 8.89
CA VAL A 47 6.51 3.25 8.68
C VAL A 47 6.38 2.40 7.43
N PHE A 48 5.68 1.28 7.54
CA PHE A 48 5.25 0.48 6.40
C PHE A 48 3.78 0.73 6.10
N SER A 49 3.50 1.07 4.85
CA SER A 49 2.18 1.52 4.44
C SER A 49 1.82 1.02 3.05
N ARG A 50 0.52 0.99 2.78
CA ARG A 50 -0.03 0.61 1.48
C ARG A 50 -1.16 1.56 1.07
N PRO A 51 -1.45 1.66 -0.24
CA PRO A 51 -2.62 2.37 -0.69
C PRO A 51 -3.91 1.59 -0.38
N ALA A 52 -4.98 2.35 -0.12
CA ALA A 52 -6.35 1.86 -0.03
C ALA A 52 -7.28 2.87 -0.71
N GLY A 53 -7.47 2.69 -2.02
CA GLY A 53 -8.05 3.73 -2.87
C GLY A 53 -7.20 5.00 -2.81
N ILE A 54 -7.79 6.14 -2.44
CA ILE A 54 -7.10 7.43 -2.34
C ILE A 54 -6.46 7.72 -0.97
N GLN A 55 -6.55 6.78 -0.03
CA GLN A 55 -6.03 6.93 1.33
C GLN A 55 -4.84 5.99 1.56
N LEU A 56 -4.06 6.29 2.59
CA LEU A 56 -2.92 5.48 3.02
C LEU A 56 -3.31 4.67 4.24
N ILE A 57 -2.99 3.37 4.25
CA ILE A 57 -3.10 2.52 5.43
C ILE A 57 -1.69 2.26 5.95
N VAL A 58 -1.46 2.59 7.21
CA VAL A 58 -0.26 2.22 7.95
C VAL A 58 -0.46 0.80 8.50
N GLU A 59 0.30 -0.15 7.98
CA GLU A 59 0.20 -1.56 8.42
C GLU A 59 1.11 -1.83 9.61
N ASP A 60 2.29 -1.19 9.67
CA ASP A 60 3.24 -1.36 10.76
C ASP A 60 4.15 -0.15 10.91
N ARG A 61 4.78 -0.03 12.08
CA ARG A 61 5.76 1.01 12.39
C ARG A 61 6.78 0.51 13.40
N VAL A 62 8.03 0.92 13.22
CA VAL A 62 9.08 0.78 14.24
C VAL A 62 9.36 2.18 14.76
N VAL A 63 9.06 2.42 16.04
CA VAL A 63 9.27 3.72 16.69
C VAL A 63 10.71 3.77 17.19
N ALA A 64 11.47 4.80 16.80
CA ALA A 64 12.82 4.99 17.30
C ALA A 64 12.80 5.47 18.76
N ASP A 65 13.75 4.99 19.55
CA ASP A 65 13.92 5.37 20.95
C ASP A 65 14.79 6.64 21.05
N ARG A 66 14.14 7.80 21.10
CA ARG A 66 14.76 9.13 21.17
C ARG A 66 13.85 10.08 21.95
N GLU A 67 14.39 11.22 22.37
CA GLU A 67 13.64 12.21 23.17
C GLU A 67 12.34 12.68 22.48
N LEU A 68 12.38 12.93 21.16
CA LEU A 68 11.19 13.31 20.39
C LEU A 68 10.70 12.13 19.53
N GLN A 69 9.74 11.37 20.04
CA GLN A 69 9.16 10.24 19.31
C GLN A 69 8.00 10.67 18.42
N VAL A 70 8.09 10.35 17.12
CA VAL A 70 6.96 10.46 16.19
C VAL A 70 6.28 9.09 16.11
N VAL A 71 4.98 9.03 16.41
CA VAL A 71 4.25 7.76 16.59
C VAL A 71 2.98 7.74 15.72
N PRO A 72 3.09 7.55 14.38
CA PRO A 72 1.97 7.64 13.45
C PRO A 72 0.95 6.52 13.65
N ARG A 73 -0.34 6.84 13.79
CA ARG A 73 -1.38 5.83 14.08
C ARG A 73 -1.37 4.67 13.06
N LEU A 74 -1.54 3.46 13.55
CA LEU A 74 -1.78 2.28 12.72
C LEU A 74 -3.19 2.36 12.11
N GLY A 75 -3.36 1.75 10.94
CA GLY A 75 -4.62 1.72 10.21
C GLY A 75 -4.75 2.85 9.18
N GLN A 76 -5.99 3.10 8.79
CA GLN A 76 -6.31 4.04 7.71
C GLN A 76 -6.16 5.49 8.16
N LEU A 77 -5.36 6.25 7.41
CA LEU A 77 -5.20 7.68 7.63
C LEU A 77 -6.30 8.46 6.91
N ASP A 78 -6.84 9.47 7.58
CA ASP A 78 -7.77 10.43 6.97
C ASP A 78 -7.11 11.30 5.88
N THR A 79 -5.78 11.29 5.83
CA THR A 79 -4.99 12.00 4.84
C THR A 79 -4.96 11.23 3.52
N PRO A 80 -5.23 11.90 2.39
CA PRO A 80 -5.12 11.29 1.07
C PRO A 80 -3.66 11.01 0.71
N LEU A 81 -3.42 10.10 -0.24
CA LEU A 81 -2.07 9.67 -0.66
C LEU A 81 -1.14 10.86 -0.99
N TYR A 82 -1.62 11.84 -1.76
CA TYR A 82 -0.83 13.02 -2.14
C TYR A 82 -0.43 13.93 -0.96
N GLY A 83 -1.04 13.75 0.21
CA GLY A 83 -0.76 14.50 1.44
C GLY A 83 0.37 13.91 2.28
N THR A 84 0.93 12.76 1.89
CA THR A 84 2.03 12.09 2.60
C THR A 84 3.19 11.82 1.65
N SER A 85 4.42 11.72 2.16
CA SER A 85 5.58 11.33 1.35
C SER A 85 5.44 9.92 0.80
N ALA A 86 5.06 8.95 1.64
CA ALA A 86 4.82 7.57 1.24
C ALA A 86 3.74 7.46 0.15
N GLY A 87 2.62 8.17 0.31
CA GLY A 87 1.57 8.18 -0.69
C GLY A 87 2.00 8.83 -2.01
N ARG A 88 2.83 9.88 -2.00
CA ARG A 88 3.41 10.43 -3.24
C ARG A 88 4.37 9.46 -3.91
N ALA A 89 5.18 8.73 -3.13
CA ALA A 89 6.07 7.70 -3.67
C ALA A 89 5.28 6.56 -4.33
N LEU A 90 4.16 6.15 -3.73
CA LEU A 90 3.24 5.17 -4.34
C LEU A 90 2.63 5.70 -5.63
N LEU A 91 2.12 6.93 -5.62
CA LEU A 91 1.54 7.58 -6.80
C LEU A 91 2.55 7.76 -7.94
N ALA A 92 3.86 7.88 -7.63
CA ALA A 92 4.90 7.96 -8.66
C ALA A 92 5.07 6.64 -9.45
N LEU A 93 4.55 5.51 -8.94
CA LEU A 93 4.56 4.21 -9.61
C LEU A 93 3.31 3.99 -10.47
N ASP A 94 2.27 4.81 -10.31
CA ASP A 94 1.01 4.70 -11.04
C ASP A 94 1.07 5.39 -12.41
N LYS A 95 0.17 4.98 -13.31
CA LYS A 95 0.03 5.65 -14.62
C LYS A 95 -0.61 7.02 -14.45
N ASN A 96 -0.23 7.95 -15.31
CA ASN A 96 -0.78 9.32 -15.32
C ASN A 96 -2.31 9.37 -15.40
N GLU A 97 -2.95 8.41 -16.06
CA GLU A 97 -4.41 8.31 -16.19
C GLU A 97 -5.06 8.04 -14.82
N ASP A 98 -4.52 7.08 -14.07
CA ASP A 98 -5.00 6.70 -12.74
C ASP A 98 -4.82 7.85 -11.73
N LEU A 99 -3.71 8.59 -11.87
CA LEU A 99 -3.44 9.78 -11.06
C LEU A 99 -4.47 10.90 -11.30
N ARG A 100 -4.83 11.15 -12.56
CA ARG A 100 -5.85 12.15 -12.92
C ARG A 100 -7.20 11.78 -12.32
N LEU A 101 -7.58 10.50 -12.39
CA LEU A 101 -8.81 10.00 -11.78
C LEU A 101 -8.82 10.22 -10.25
N CYS A 102 -7.72 9.87 -9.57
CA CYS A 102 -7.56 10.08 -8.13
C CYS A 102 -7.71 11.56 -7.73
N LEU A 103 -7.13 12.48 -8.52
CA LEU A 103 -7.24 13.92 -8.30
C LEU A 103 -8.65 14.46 -8.59
N GLN A 104 -9.34 13.93 -9.60
CA GLN A 104 -10.72 14.33 -9.93
C GLN A 104 -11.74 13.91 -8.86
N LEU A 105 -11.58 12.72 -8.26
CA LEU A 105 -12.45 12.24 -7.18
C LEU A 105 -12.44 13.15 -5.93
N LYS A 106 -11.39 13.96 -5.75
CA LYS A 106 -11.29 15.00 -4.71
C LYS A 106 -12.31 16.13 -4.89
N SER A 107 -12.56 16.55 -6.12
CA SER A 107 -13.51 17.62 -6.46
C SER A 107 -14.93 17.30 -5.96
N LEU A 108 -15.31 16.03 -6.02
CA LEU A 108 -16.63 15.55 -5.63
C LEU A 108 -16.77 15.39 -4.11
N ARG A 109 -15.72 14.95 -3.40
CA ARG A 109 -15.76 14.78 -1.94
C ARG A 109 -15.69 16.10 -1.15
N SER A 110 -14.99 17.12 -1.66
CA SER A 110 -14.92 18.45 -0.99
C SER A 110 -16.24 19.22 -1.03
N ARG A 111 -17.15 18.90 -1.98
CA ARG A 111 -18.51 19.47 -2.04
C ARG A 111 -19.47 18.89 -0.99
N ARG A 112 -19.27 17.63 -0.56
CA ARG A 112 -20.15 16.99 0.44
C ARG A 112 -19.86 17.38 1.90
N ARG A 113 -18.69 17.94 2.21
CA ARG A 113 -18.35 18.39 3.58
C ARG A 113 -18.80 19.83 3.91
N ARG A 114 -19.45 20.55 2.98
CA ARG A 114 -19.98 21.91 3.22
C ARG A 114 -21.44 21.95 3.68
N TYR A 115 -22.04 20.78 3.95
CA TYR A 115 -23.41 20.65 4.44
C TYR A 115 -23.45 19.70 5.65
N CYS A 116 -22.71 20.03 6.71
CA CYS A 116 -22.93 19.57 8.08
C CYS A 116 -22.50 20.71 9.00
#